data_AF-E6U1C4-F1
#
_entry.id   AF-E6U1C4-F1
#
_cell.length_a   1.000
_cell.length_b   1.000
_cell.length_c   1.000
_cell.angle_alpha   90.00
_cell.angle_beta   90.00
_cell.angle_gamma   90.00
#
_symmetry.space_group_name_H-M   'P 1'
#
loop_
_entity.id
_entity.type
_entity.pdbx_description
1 polymer ?
#
loop_
_entity_poly.entity_id
_entity_poly.type
_entity_poly.pdbx_seq_one_letter_code
_entity_poly.pdbx_strand_id
1 'polypeptide(L)' 'MLSKLFGEKCTICKHKCKKPSKYMDDIGNEMKVCVKCVSYAERRAYRKIH' A
#
# COMPACT_ATOMS: atom_id res chain seq x y z
N MET A 1 -7.75 25.72 -11.08
CA MET A 1 -7.63 24.29 -11.44
C MET A 1 -6.44 23.67 -10.70
N LEU A 2 -6.60 23.04 -9.53
CA LEU A 2 -5.47 22.32 -8.87
C LEU A 2 -5.93 21.02 -8.17
N SER A 3 -6.74 20.25 -8.87
CA SER A 3 -7.18 18.91 -8.44
C SER A 3 -6.18 17.84 -8.92
N LYS A 4 -5.02 17.69 -8.25
CA LYS A 4 -4.13 16.51 -8.41
C LYS A 4 -3.01 16.42 -7.35
N LEU A 5 -3.37 16.44 -6.06
CA LEU A 5 -2.46 16.09 -4.94
C LEU A 5 -2.85 14.76 -4.25
N PHE A 6 -3.57 13.89 -4.97
CA PHE A 6 -4.05 12.58 -4.51
C PHE A 6 -3.02 11.49 -4.80
N GLY A 7 -1.86 11.58 -4.16
CA GLY A 7 -1.04 10.38 -3.97
C GLY A 7 -1.77 9.43 -3.03
N GLU A 8 -1.82 8.15 -3.36
CA GLU A 8 -2.45 7.14 -2.51
C GLU A 8 -1.62 6.95 -1.23
N LYS A 9 -2.29 6.83 -0.08
CA LYS A 9 -1.60 6.65 1.20
C LYS A 9 -1.28 5.17 1.41
N CYS A 10 -0.08 4.90 1.92
CA CYS A 10 0.26 3.56 2.36
C CYS A 10 -0.59 3.17 3.58
N THR A 11 -1.17 1.97 3.58
CA THR A 11 -1.95 1.44 4.71
C THR A 11 -1.08 1.26 5.96
N ILE A 12 0.21 0.93 5.79
CA ILE A 12 1.16 0.67 6.89
C ILE A 12 1.73 1.97 7.47
N CYS A 13 2.48 2.74 6.68
CA CYS A 13 3.16 3.95 7.18
C CYS A 13 2.35 5.26 7.02
N LYS A 14 1.17 5.22 6.40
CA LYS A 14 0.28 6.38 6.14
C LYS A 14 0.87 7.51 5.28
N HIS A 15 2.12 7.39 4.84
CA HIS A 15 2.74 8.36 3.93
C HIS A 15 2.12 8.28 2.53
N LYS A 16 2.09 9.42 1.83
CA LYS A 16 1.63 9.49 0.43
C LYS A 16 2.67 8.85 -0.49
N CYS A 17 2.21 8.06 -1.45
CA CYS A 17 3.04 7.33 -2.39
C CYS A 17 2.44 7.45 -3.79
N LYS A 18 3.30 7.63 -4.81
CA LYS A 18 2.84 7.78 -6.20
C LYS A 18 2.42 6.46 -6.84
N LYS A 19 3.01 5.34 -6.44
CA LYS A 19 2.75 3.99 -6.98
C LYS A 19 2.82 2.94 -5.87
N PRO A 20 1.81 2.82 -4.99
CA PRO A 20 1.77 1.73 -4.02
C PRO A 20 1.51 0.40 -4.74
N SER A 21 2.09 -0.68 -4.21
CA SER A 21 1.71 -2.05 -4.56
C SER A 21 0.45 -2.43 -3.80
N LYS A 22 -0.43 -3.24 -4.42
CA LYS A 22 -1.61 -3.76 -3.74
C LYS A 22 -1.29 -5.10 -3.06
N TYR A 23 -1.80 -5.25 -1.85
CA TYR A 23 -1.69 -6.46 -1.04
C TYR A 23 -3.07 -6.80 -0.47
N MET A 24 -3.24 -8.03 -0.01
CA MET A 24 -4.37 -8.49 0.78
C MET A 24 -3.89 -8.82 2.17
N ASP A 25 -4.60 -8.31 3.19
CA ASP A 25 -4.41 -8.80 4.55
C ASP A 25 -5.05 -10.18 4.75
N ASP A 26 -4.88 -10.73 5.96
CA ASP A 26 -5.35 -12.06 6.32
C ASP A 26 -6.88 -12.20 6.34
N ILE A 27 -7.59 -11.07 6.41
CA ILE A 27 -9.05 -11.00 6.46
C ILE A 27 -9.65 -10.62 5.10
N GLY A 28 -8.83 -10.49 4.05
CA GLY A 28 -9.28 -10.25 2.69
C GLY A 28 -9.41 -8.78 2.29
N ASN A 29 -8.95 -7.82 3.11
CA ASN A 29 -8.98 -6.42 2.72
C ASN A 29 -7.81 -6.04 1.83
N GLU A 30 -8.09 -5.17 0.86
CA GLU A 30 -7.06 -4.57 0.03
C GLU A 30 -6.23 -3.53 0.81
N MET A 31 -4.91 -3.71 0.80
CA MET A 31 -3.92 -2.82 1.38
C MET A 31 -3.08 -2.18 0.28
N LYS A 32 -2.84 -0.86 0.41
CA LYS A 32 -1.91 -0.13 -0.46
C LYS A 32 -0.58 -0.02 0.26
N VAL A 33 0.46 -0.66 -0.25
CA VAL A 33 1.77 -0.76 0.40
C VAL A 33 2.80 0.00 -0.42
N CYS A 34 3.51 0.95 0.21
CA CYS A 34 4.59 1.65 -0.45
C CYS A 34 5.84 0.76 -0.55
N VAL A 35 6.75 1.11 -1.45
CA VAL A 35 8.01 0.35 -1.68
C VAL A 35 8.80 0.13 -0.39
N LYS A 36 8.84 1.13 0.51
CA LYS A 36 9.53 1.01 1.82
C LYS A 36 8.87 0.01 2.78
N CYS A 37 7.57 -0.23 2.63
CA CYS A 37 6.79 -1.11 3.49
C CYS A 37 6.54 -2.49 2.86
N VAL A 38 7.03 -2.76 1.65
CA VAL A 38 6.90 -4.07 0.98
C VAL A 38 7.53 -5.16 1.83
N SER A 39 8.76 -4.96 2.33
CA SER A 39 9.43 -5.94 3.19
C SER A 39 8.69 -6.19 4.51
N TYR A 40 7.92 -5.23 5.01
CA TYR A 40 7.03 -5.44 6.16
C TYR A 40 5.83 -6.30 5.77
N ALA A 41 5.20 -6.00 4.63
CA ALA A 41 4.07 -6.77 4.11
C ALA A 41 4.45 -8.23 3.84
N GLU A 42 5.60 -8.47 3.22
CA GLU A 42 6.13 -9.82 2.95
C GLU A 42 6.45 -10.59 4.24
N ARG A 43 7.07 -9.94 5.24
CA ARG A 43 7.29 -10.54 6.57
C ARG A 43 5.99 -10.89 7.29
N ARG A 44 4.92 -10.14 7.03
CA ARG A 44 3.57 -10.41 7.55
C ARG A 44 2.81 -11.46 6.73
N ALA A 45 3.41 -11.98 5.66
CA ALA A 45 2.80 -12.91 4.70
C ALA A 45 1.53 -12.37 4.02
N TYR A 46 1.40 -11.05 3.87
CA TYR A 46 0.31 -10.45 3.10
C TYR A 46 0.39 -10.89 1.64
N ARG A 47 -0.76 -11.20 1.03
CA ARG A 47 -0.81 -11.71 -0.35
C ARG A 47 -0.68 -10.55 -1.32
N LYS A 48 0.32 -10.55 -2.19
CA LYS A 48 0.45 -9.52 -3.22
C LYS A 48 -0.66 -9.71 -4.27
N ILE A 49 -1.43 -8.66 -4.53
CA ILE A 49 -2.46 -8.65 -5.57
C ILE A 49 -1.91 -7.78 -6.69
N HIS A 50 -1.73 -8.36 -7.88
CA HIS A 50 -1.15 -7.65 -9.02
C HIS A 50 -2.19 -6.75 -9.70
#